data_AF-A0A140JNY3-F1
#
_entry.id   AF-A0A140JNY3-F1
#
_cell.length_a   1.000
_cell.length_b   1.000
_cell.length_c   1.000
_cell.angle_alpha   90.00
_cell.angle_beta   90.00
_cell.angle_gamma   90.00
#
_symmetry.space_group_name_H-M   'P 1'
#
loop_
_entity.id
_entity.type
_entity.pdbx_description
1 polymer ?
#
loop_
_entity_poly.entity_id
_entity_poly.type
_entity_poly.pdbx_seq_one_letter_code
_entity_poly.pdbx_strand_id
1 'polypeptide(L)'
;LTWPAGFCKIKNCPIKPIPNNFTIHGLWPDNVSAVLYDCHPNKQFTTIIDPRIKTELEKRWPELTTSKSALHRQPFWKYEYEKHGLCCSDVYSQSEYFEFAMKFKDRTDLLTILRSKGVAPGFTYTGEKINSSIASVTRAAPNIKCLYYQGNLELTEIGICFNRTTERMMSCPRISTSCKFGTNAGIMFRP
;
A
#
# COMPACT_ATOMS: atom_id res chain seq x y z
N LEU A 1 0.26 1.12 0.16
CA LEU A 1 1.56 0.42 0.04
C LEU A 1 1.93 -0.13 1.41
N THR A 2 2.32 -1.40 1.51
CA THR A 2 2.73 -2.07 2.74
C THR A 2 4.25 -2.01 2.88
N TRP A 3 4.76 -1.77 4.09
CA TRP A 3 6.15 -2.03 4.45
C TRP A 3 6.27 -3.46 4.97
N PRO A 4 6.80 -4.42 4.18
CA PRO A 4 6.70 -5.83 4.50
C PRO A 4 7.41 -6.20 5.80
N ALA A 5 8.58 -5.63 6.09
CA ALA A 5 9.32 -5.97 7.31
C ALA A 5 8.53 -5.61 8.58
N GLY A 6 7.92 -4.43 8.64
CA GLY A 6 7.05 -4.02 9.76
C GLY A 6 5.78 -4.86 9.84
N PHE A 7 5.08 -5.04 8.72
CA PHE A 7 3.85 -5.85 8.66
C PHE A 7 4.10 -7.30 9.09
N CYS A 8 5.15 -7.94 8.57
CA CYS A 8 5.49 -9.33 8.83
C CYS A 8 6.16 -9.57 10.18
N LYS A 9 6.52 -8.51 10.91
CA LYS A 9 6.89 -8.65 12.31
C LYS A 9 5.66 -8.88 13.20
N ILE A 10 4.53 -8.28 12.80
CA ILE A 10 3.26 -8.31 13.53
C ILE A 10 2.39 -9.47 13.08
N LYS A 11 2.33 -9.69 11.77
CA LYS A 11 1.56 -10.76 11.13
C LYS A 11 2.48 -11.92 10.79
N ASN A 12 1.96 -13.14 10.88
CA ASN A 12 2.69 -14.31 10.43
C ASN A 12 2.83 -14.27 8.90
N CYS A 13 4.04 -13.99 8.42
CA CYS A 13 4.39 -14.05 7.00
C CYS A 13 5.32 -15.23 6.72
N PRO A 14 4.80 -16.31 6.12
CA PRO A 14 5.62 -17.48 5.79
C PRO A 14 6.52 -17.26 4.56
N ILE A 15 6.32 -16.19 3.78
CA ILE A 15 7.17 -15.86 2.63
C ILE A 15 8.63 -15.58 3.05
N LYS A 16 9.58 -16.11 2.26
CA LYS A 16 11.03 -15.89 2.40
C LYS A 16 11.68 -15.76 1.01
N PRO A 17 12.53 -14.73 0.77
CA PRO A 17 12.83 -13.61 1.66
C PRO A 17 11.63 -12.65 1.78
N ILE A 18 11.56 -11.90 2.90
CA ILE A 18 10.59 -10.80 3.03
C ILE A 18 11.04 -9.68 2.08
N PRO A 19 10.15 -9.10 1.24
CA PRO A 19 10.55 -8.04 0.33
C PRO A 19 11.10 -6.83 1.09
N ASN A 20 12.23 -6.30 0.63
CA ASN A 20 12.96 -5.18 1.26
C ASN A 20 12.55 -3.80 0.71
N ASN A 21 11.41 -3.73 0.01
CA ASN A 21 10.83 -2.50 -0.52
C ASN A 21 9.31 -2.51 -0.26
N PHE A 22 8.68 -1.33 -0.33
CA PHE A 22 7.23 -1.21 -0.22
C PHE A 22 6.53 -2.00 -1.33
N THR A 23 5.54 -2.79 -0.94
CA THR A 23 4.67 -3.54 -1.86
C THR A 23 3.28 -2.91 -1.93
N ILE A 24 2.52 -3.24 -2.97
CA ILE A 24 1.12 -2.88 -3.08
C ILE A 24 0.33 -3.74 -2.09
N HIS A 25 -0.49 -3.07 -1.28
CA HIS A 25 -1.57 -3.72 -0.55
C HIS A 25 -2.82 -3.75 -1.42
N GLY A 26 -3.15 -2.58 -1.97
CA GLY A 26 -4.45 -2.26 -2.53
C GLY A 26 -4.40 -0.96 -3.33
N LEU A 27 -5.31 -0.83 -4.29
CA LEU A 27 -5.65 0.42 -4.95
C LEU A 27 -7.14 0.67 -4.68
N TRP A 28 -7.45 1.70 -3.92
CA TRP A 28 -8.82 1.87 -3.39
C TRP A 28 -9.45 3.15 -3.96
N PRO A 29 -10.29 3.03 -5.01
CA PRO A 29 -11.23 4.09 -5.35
C PRO A 29 -12.06 4.42 -4.12
N ASP A 30 -12.12 5.70 -3.75
CA ASP A 30 -12.74 6.12 -2.50
C ASP A 30 -13.47 7.46 -2.66
N ASN A 31 -14.29 7.81 -1.68
CA ASN A 31 -14.98 9.09 -1.59
C ASN A 31 -14.57 9.81 -0.28
N VAL A 32 -14.41 11.14 -0.39
CA VAL A 32 -14.10 12.01 0.75
C VAL A 32 -15.17 11.88 1.84
N SER A 33 -16.45 11.73 1.46
CA SER A 33 -17.57 11.67 2.40
C SER A 33 -17.72 10.29 3.05
N ALA A 34 -17.59 9.19 2.31
CA ALA A 34 -17.82 7.83 2.80
C ALA A 34 -16.80 6.86 2.19
N VAL A 35 -16.40 5.84 2.97
CA VAL A 35 -15.47 4.81 2.46
C VAL A 35 -16.19 3.97 1.43
N LEU A 36 -15.60 3.82 0.23
CA LEU A 36 -16.15 2.95 -0.82
C LEU A 36 -15.52 1.55 -0.77
N TYR A 37 -16.37 0.55 -0.73
CA TYR A 37 -16.02 -0.86 -0.85
C TYR A 37 -17.26 -1.67 -1.25
N ASP A 38 -17.06 -2.89 -1.75
CA ASP A 38 -18.11 -3.85 -2.15
C ASP A 38 -19.18 -3.25 -3.11
N CYS A 39 -18.77 -2.36 -4.02
CA CYS A 39 -19.69 -1.59 -4.88
C CYS A 39 -20.50 -2.43 -5.89
N HIS A 40 -19.99 -3.60 -6.30
CA HIS A 40 -20.70 -4.51 -7.20
C HIS A 40 -20.56 -5.97 -6.74
N PRO A 41 -21.29 -6.41 -5.71
CA PRO A 41 -21.09 -7.72 -5.08
C PRO A 41 -21.37 -8.91 -6.01
N ASN A 42 -22.04 -8.68 -7.14
CA ASN A 42 -22.36 -9.70 -8.14
C ASN A 42 -21.30 -9.84 -9.25
N LYS A 43 -20.37 -8.87 -9.40
CA LYS A 43 -19.28 -8.97 -10.37
C LYS A 43 -18.13 -9.77 -9.73
N GLN A 44 -17.42 -10.55 -10.54
CA GLN A 44 -16.35 -11.42 -10.06
C GLN A 44 -15.01 -11.09 -10.72
N PHE A 45 -13.94 -11.35 -9.99
CA PHE A 45 -12.58 -11.30 -10.52
C PHE A 45 -12.38 -12.37 -11.60
N THR A 46 -11.86 -11.94 -12.75
CA THR A 46 -11.43 -12.85 -13.82
C THR A 46 -9.99 -13.27 -13.58
N THR A 47 -9.68 -14.56 -13.54
CA THR A 47 -8.31 -15.02 -13.30
C THR A 47 -7.34 -14.50 -14.36
N ILE A 48 -6.23 -13.89 -13.92
CA ILE A 48 -5.18 -13.39 -14.80
C ILE A 48 -4.39 -14.59 -15.35
N ILE A 49 -4.48 -14.86 -16.65
CA ILE A 49 -3.84 -16.02 -17.26
C ILE A 49 -2.42 -15.71 -17.76
N ASP A 50 -2.16 -14.48 -18.20
CA ASP A 50 -0.87 -14.08 -18.78
C ASP A 50 0.26 -14.22 -17.73
N PRO A 51 1.25 -15.11 -17.96
CA PRO A 51 2.36 -15.30 -17.03
C PRO A 51 3.21 -14.03 -16.84
N ARG A 52 3.35 -13.18 -17.85
CA ARG A 52 4.13 -11.94 -17.76
C ARG A 52 3.48 -10.97 -16.79
N ILE A 53 2.17 -10.75 -16.91
CA ILE A 53 1.41 -9.87 -16.01
C ILE A 53 1.46 -10.41 -14.58
N LYS A 54 1.26 -11.72 -14.40
CA LYS A 54 1.34 -12.37 -13.09
C LYS A 54 2.71 -12.17 -12.42
N THR A 55 3.81 -12.35 -13.16
CA THR A 55 5.16 -12.12 -12.64
C THR A 55 5.39 -10.67 -12.22
N GLU A 56 4.95 -9.70 -13.04
CA GLU A 56 5.08 -8.28 -12.70
C GLU A 56 4.23 -7.88 -11.50
N LEU A 57 3.03 -8.48 -11.35
CA LEU A 57 2.18 -8.32 -10.17
C LEU A 57 2.82 -8.94 -8.94
N GLU A 58 3.32 -10.18 -8.99
CA GLU A 58 3.94 -10.83 -7.82
C GLU A 58 5.14 -10.02 -7.29
N LYS A 59 5.93 -9.41 -8.18
CA LYS A 59 7.04 -8.53 -7.79
C LYS A 59 6.59 -7.30 -7.00
N ARG A 60 5.42 -6.74 -7.31
CA ARG A 60 4.95 -5.45 -6.78
C ARG A 60 3.87 -5.60 -5.71
N TRP A 61 3.03 -6.61 -5.85
CA TRP A 61 1.83 -6.89 -5.08
C TRP A 61 1.80 -8.38 -4.63
N PRO A 62 2.86 -8.87 -3.94
CA PRO A 62 2.90 -10.24 -3.46
C PRO A 62 1.86 -10.49 -2.36
N GLU A 63 1.50 -11.74 -2.18
CA GLU A 63 0.74 -12.19 -1.02
C GLU A 63 1.69 -12.54 0.15
N LEU A 64 1.72 -11.69 1.17
CA LEU A 64 2.70 -11.83 2.27
C LEU A 64 2.32 -12.88 3.32
N THR A 65 1.02 -13.17 3.48
CA THR A 65 0.47 -13.94 4.61
C THR A 65 0.28 -15.43 4.33
N THR A 66 0.71 -15.92 3.16
CA THR A 66 0.61 -17.34 2.79
C THR A 66 1.90 -17.80 2.14
N SER A 67 2.20 -19.10 2.26
CA SER A 67 3.36 -19.71 1.62
C SER A 67 3.12 -20.00 0.14
N LYS A 68 1.87 -19.88 -0.31
CA LYS A 68 1.48 -20.04 -1.70
C LYS A 68 1.76 -18.74 -2.45
N SER A 69 2.43 -18.82 -3.59
CA SER A 69 2.58 -17.63 -4.43
C SER A 69 1.22 -17.13 -4.90
N ALA A 70 1.05 -15.79 -5.00
CA ALA A 70 -0.18 -15.20 -5.52
C ALA A 70 -0.43 -15.65 -6.98
N LEU A 71 0.61 -16.10 -7.68
CA LEU A 71 0.58 -16.60 -9.06
C LEU A 71 -0.43 -17.73 -9.31
N HIS A 72 -0.73 -18.59 -8.31
CA HIS A 72 -1.55 -19.78 -8.55
C HIS A 72 -3.05 -19.49 -8.50
N ARG A 73 -3.58 -19.13 -7.33
CA ARG A 73 -5.03 -18.92 -7.11
C ARG A 73 -5.41 -17.46 -7.02
N GLN A 74 -4.43 -16.56 -7.02
CA GLN A 74 -4.61 -15.11 -7.00
C GLN A 74 -5.57 -14.63 -5.89
N PRO A 75 -5.61 -15.26 -4.69
CA PRO A 75 -6.68 -14.98 -3.74
C PRO A 75 -6.58 -13.55 -3.21
N PHE A 76 -5.37 -13.02 -3.04
CA PHE A 76 -5.19 -11.63 -2.60
C PHE A 76 -5.59 -10.61 -3.67
N TRP A 77 -5.18 -10.82 -4.93
CA TRP A 77 -5.59 -9.94 -6.04
C TRP A 77 -7.09 -10.00 -6.28
N LYS A 78 -7.69 -11.19 -6.19
CA LYS A 78 -9.13 -11.40 -6.23
C LYS A 78 -9.83 -10.59 -5.14
N TYR A 79 -9.40 -10.75 -3.89
CA TYR A 79 -9.98 -10.04 -2.75
C TYR A 79 -9.94 -8.52 -2.92
N GLU A 80 -8.77 -7.98 -3.26
CA GLU A 80 -8.59 -6.54 -3.43
C GLU A 80 -9.39 -5.99 -4.62
N TYR A 81 -9.48 -6.74 -5.72
CA TYR A 81 -10.27 -6.31 -6.87
C TYR A 81 -11.78 -6.36 -6.59
N GLU A 82 -12.29 -7.45 -6.02
CA GLU A 82 -13.72 -7.59 -5.74
C GLU A 82 -14.19 -6.58 -4.68
N LYS A 83 -13.39 -6.39 -3.63
CA LYS A 83 -13.74 -5.46 -2.55
C LYS A 83 -13.57 -3.99 -2.92
N HIS A 84 -12.51 -3.64 -3.67
CA HIS A 84 -12.14 -2.25 -3.93
C HIS A 84 -12.11 -1.90 -5.42
N GLY A 85 -11.47 -2.72 -6.25
CA GLY A 85 -11.35 -2.46 -7.69
C GLY A 85 -12.69 -2.33 -8.41
N LEU A 86 -13.70 -3.11 -8.03
CA LEU A 86 -15.04 -3.04 -8.62
C LEU A 86 -15.68 -1.65 -8.48
N CYS A 87 -15.35 -0.88 -7.43
CA CYS A 87 -15.83 0.49 -7.27
C CYS A 87 -15.37 1.48 -8.35
N CYS A 88 -14.49 1.07 -9.26
CA CYS A 88 -14.13 1.84 -10.46
C CYS A 88 -14.35 1.09 -11.78
N SER A 89 -15.07 -0.04 -11.74
CA SER A 89 -15.25 -0.94 -12.89
C SER A 89 -16.05 -0.37 -14.06
N ASP A 90 -16.77 0.74 -13.84
CA ASP A 90 -17.50 1.44 -14.91
C ASP A 90 -16.58 2.34 -15.76
N VAL A 91 -15.32 2.53 -15.35
CA VAL A 91 -14.33 3.35 -16.06
C VAL A 91 -13.04 2.61 -16.36
N TYR A 92 -12.61 1.70 -15.48
CA TYR A 92 -11.42 0.89 -15.69
C TYR A 92 -11.80 -0.59 -15.72
N SER A 93 -11.33 -1.29 -16.75
CA SER A 93 -11.32 -2.75 -16.76
C SER A 93 -10.43 -3.28 -15.64
N GLN A 94 -10.58 -4.58 -15.33
CA GLN A 94 -9.70 -5.25 -14.37
C GLN A 94 -8.23 -5.12 -14.74
N SER A 95 -7.90 -5.28 -16.03
CA SER A 95 -6.53 -5.18 -16.52
C SER A 95 -5.97 -3.77 -16.29
N GLU A 96 -6.73 -2.73 -16.62
CA GLU A 96 -6.33 -1.33 -16.40
C GLU A 96 -6.15 -1.01 -14.91
N TYR A 97 -7.01 -1.55 -14.04
CA TYR A 97 -6.87 -1.39 -12.59
C TYR A 97 -5.52 -1.92 -12.07
N PHE A 98 -5.16 -3.15 -12.44
CA PHE A 98 -3.88 -3.74 -12.02
C PHE A 98 -2.68 -3.07 -12.68
N GLU A 99 -2.77 -2.73 -13.97
CA GLU A 99 -1.72 -2.03 -14.68
C GLU A 99 -1.45 -0.65 -14.07
N PHE A 100 -2.50 0.11 -13.77
CA PHE A 100 -2.39 1.40 -13.11
C PHE A 100 -1.74 1.26 -11.73
N ALA A 101 -2.18 0.30 -10.91
CA ALA A 101 -1.60 0.08 -9.59
C ALA A 101 -0.10 -0.19 -9.65
N MET A 102 0.35 -1.02 -10.61
CA MET A 102 1.76 -1.31 -10.85
C MET A 102 2.53 -0.05 -11.28
N LYS A 103 2.04 0.67 -12.30
CA LYS A 103 2.64 1.92 -12.79
C LYS A 103 2.72 2.98 -11.69
N PHE A 104 1.68 3.10 -10.88
CA PHE A 104 1.62 4.04 -9.76
C PHE A 104 2.65 3.73 -8.68
N LYS A 105 2.81 2.44 -8.35
CA LYS A 105 3.83 1.98 -7.40
C LYS A 105 5.24 2.25 -7.93
N ASP A 106 5.49 2.02 -9.22
CA ASP A 106 6.80 2.21 -9.83
C ASP A 106 7.20 3.69 -9.90
N ARG A 107 6.25 4.59 -10.20
CA ARG A 107 6.51 6.04 -10.20
C ARG A 107 6.61 6.65 -8.79
N THR A 108 6.18 5.93 -7.75
CA THR A 108 6.15 6.41 -6.36
C THR A 108 7.08 5.57 -5.48
N ASP A 109 8.38 5.70 -5.69
CA ASP A 109 9.38 4.98 -4.88
C ASP A 109 9.53 5.60 -3.48
N LEU A 110 8.62 5.20 -2.59
CA LEU A 110 8.59 5.67 -1.21
C LEU A 110 9.89 5.41 -0.43
N LEU A 111 10.56 4.28 -0.68
CA LEU A 111 11.78 3.96 0.04
C LEU A 111 12.90 4.93 -0.35
N THR A 112 13.04 5.21 -1.64
CA THR A 112 14.01 6.20 -2.14
C THR A 112 13.68 7.60 -1.64
N ILE A 113 12.40 8.01 -1.67
CA ILE A 113 11.94 9.30 -1.14
C ILE A 113 12.32 9.44 0.34
N LEU A 114 11.97 8.46 1.17
CA LEU A 114 12.26 8.49 2.60
C LEU A 114 13.76 8.56 2.88
N ARG A 115 14.57 7.73 2.19
CA ARG A 115 16.04 7.74 2.33
C ARG A 115 16.65 9.09 1.97
N SER A 116 16.16 9.74 0.91
CA SER A 116 16.63 11.08 0.50
C SER A 116 16.39 12.17 1.56
N LYS A 117 15.54 11.89 2.56
CA LYS A 117 15.21 12.79 3.67
C LYS A 117 15.75 12.31 5.03
N GLY A 118 16.67 11.35 5.01
CA GLY A 118 17.29 10.76 6.21
C GLY A 118 16.37 9.80 6.97
N VAL A 119 15.31 9.29 6.34
CA VAL A 119 14.41 8.30 6.91
C VAL A 119 14.71 6.94 6.28
N ALA A 120 15.46 6.10 6.98
CA ALA A 120 15.93 4.81 6.49
C ALA A 120 15.43 3.66 7.40
N PRO A 121 15.23 2.46 6.85
CA PRO A 121 15.00 1.29 7.67
C PRO A 121 16.14 1.05 8.68
N GLY A 122 15.83 0.56 9.87
CA GLY A 122 16.77 0.36 10.98
C GLY A 122 16.61 1.34 12.14
N PHE A 123 15.82 2.40 11.97
CA PHE A 123 15.73 3.51 12.92
C PHE A 123 14.28 3.85 13.29
N THR A 124 14.16 4.70 14.31
CA THR A 124 12.88 5.18 14.84
C THR A 124 12.68 6.65 14.48
N TYR A 125 11.46 7.01 14.08
CA TYR A 125 11.09 8.36 13.67
C TYR A 125 9.73 8.77 14.24
N THR A 126 9.46 10.07 14.35
CA THR A 126 8.10 10.55 14.65
C THR A 126 7.20 10.43 13.41
N GLY A 127 5.88 10.40 13.63
CA GLY A 127 4.90 10.40 12.54
C GLY A 127 5.07 11.61 11.62
N GLU A 128 5.33 12.79 12.20
CA GLU A 128 5.58 14.05 11.50
C GLU A 128 6.80 13.95 10.58
N LYS A 129 7.90 13.35 11.07
CA LYS A 129 9.12 13.23 10.28
C LYS A 129 8.90 12.34 9.06
N ILE A 130 8.19 11.22 9.21
CA ILE A 130 7.87 10.34 8.07
C ILE A 130 6.93 11.06 7.10
N ASN A 131 5.88 11.71 7.61
CA ASN A 131 4.88 12.41 6.78
C ASN A 131 5.48 13.57 5.99
N SER A 132 6.18 14.48 6.67
CA SER A 132 6.83 15.63 6.04
C SER A 132 7.90 15.24 5.04
N SER A 133 8.64 14.15 5.27
CA SER A 133 9.64 13.64 4.32
C SER A 133 9.00 13.27 2.98
N ILE A 134 7.86 12.57 3.01
CA ILE A 134 7.11 12.21 1.81
C ILE A 134 6.48 13.46 1.19
N ALA A 135 5.74 14.23 1.98
CA ALA A 135 5.01 15.41 1.52
C ALA A 135 5.92 16.46 0.87
N SER A 136 7.18 16.59 1.33
CA SER A 136 8.14 17.53 0.74
C SER A 136 8.51 17.20 -0.70
N VAL A 137 8.43 15.93 -1.11
CA VAL A 137 8.75 15.47 -2.47
C VAL A 137 7.49 15.36 -3.31
N THR A 138 6.43 14.74 -2.77
CA THR A 138 5.16 14.50 -3.48
C THR A 138 4.29 15.75 -3.57
N ARG A 139 4.57 16.78 -2.76
CA ARG A 139 3.71 17.96 -2.54
C ARG A 139 2.30 17.60 -2.03
N ALA A 140 2.15 16.40 -1.46
CA ALA A 140 0.89 15.83 -1.01
C ALA A 140 1.07 15.04 0.28
N ALA A 141 0.23 15.28 1.29
CA ALA A 141 0.31 14.59 2.56
C ALA A 141 -0.14 13.11 2.42
N PRO A 142 0.68 12.13 2.82
CA PRO A 142 0.30 10.72 2.81
C PRO A 142 -0.59 10.37 4.02
N ASN A 143 -1.26 9.22 3.93
CA ASN A 143 -1.90 8.56 5.07
C ASN A 143 -0.97 7.47 5.62
N ILE A 144 -0.35 7.70 6.77
CA ILE A 144 0.59 6.74 7.38
C ILE A 144 -0.14 5.88 8.40
N LYS A 145 0.04 4.56 8.32
CA LYS A 145 -0.52 3.61 9.29
C LYS A 145 0.57 2.87 10.03
N CYS A 146 0.33 2.71 11.33
CA CYS A 146 1.22 2.06 12.27
C CYS A 146 0.43 1.04 13.08
N LEU A 147 1.11 0.01 13.56
CA LEU A 147 0.53 -1.00 14.45
C LEU A 147 1.47 -1.21 15.64
N TYR A 148 0.90 -1.61 16.78
CA TYR A 148 1.69 -1.95 17.96
C TYR A 148 2.28 -3.35 17.84
N TYR A 149 3.54 -3.47 18.23
CA TYR A 149 4.25 -4.73 18.44
C TYR A 149 5.04 -4.66 19.73
N GLN A 150 4.67 -5.49 20.71
CA GLN A 150 5.36 -5.57 22.02
C GLN A 150 5.58 -4.17 22.65
N GLY A 151 4.56 -3.31 22.59
CA GLY A 151 4.60 -1.95 23.15
C GLY A 151 5.19 -0.87 22.24
N ASN A 152 5.83 -1.23 21.12
CA ASN A 152 6.41 -0.27 20.16
C ASN A 152 5.50 -0.07 18.95
N LEU A 153 5.52 1.13 18.36
CA LEU A 153 4.84 1.39 17.09
C LEU A 153 5.74 0.96 15.93
N GLU A 154 5.20 0.18 15.00
CA GLU A 154 5.85 -0.22 13.76
C GLU A 154 5.17 0.47 12.57
N LEU A 155 5.96 0.99 11.63
CA LEU A 155 5.44 1.44 10.35
C LEU A 155 4.99 0.22 9.53
N THR A 156 3.71 0.17 9.15
CA THR A 156 3.17 -0.97 8.42
C THR A 156 2.63 -0.61 7.05
N GLU A 157 2.00 0.56 6.89
CA GLU A 157 1.46 0.99 5.60
C GLU A 157 1.58 2.48 5.37
N ILE A 158 1.67 2.86 4.11
CA ILE A 158 1.56 4.24 3.64
C ILE A 158 0.57 4.28 2.47
N GLY A 159 -0.48 5.06 2.63
CA GLY A 159 -1.42 5.44 1.58
C GLY A 159 -0.97 6.72 0.89
N ILE A 160 -0.90 6.68 -0.44
CA ILE A 160 -0.69 7.85 -1.30
C ILE A 160 -1.96 8.03 -2.12
N CYS A 161 -2.46 9.25 -2.17
CA CYS A 161 -3.70 9.57 -2.85
C CYS A 161 -3.41 10.35 -4.13
N PHE A 162 -4.27 10.16 -5.12
CA PHE A 162 -4.21 10.87 -6.39
C PHE A 162 -5.62 11.20 -6.84
N ASN A 163 -5.75 12.27 -7.61
CA ASN A 163 -7.01 12.62 -8.23
C ASN A 163 -7.27 11.68 -9.40
N ARG A 164 -8.42 11.00 -9.39
CA ARG A 164 -8.80 10.01 -10.41
C ARG A 164 -8.76 10.54 -11.84
N THR A 165 -9.17 11.79 -12.06
CA THR A 165 -9.30 12.37 -13.41
C THR A 165 -7.97 12.87 -13.96
N THR A 166 -7.14 13.48 -13.11
CA THR A 166 -5.87 14.10 -13.54
C THR A 166 -4.66 13.21 -13.31
N GLU A 167 -4.84 12.11 -12.57
CA GLU A 167 -3.80 11.21 -12.06
C GLU A 167 -2.70 11.89 -11.22
N ARG A 168 -2.89 13.16 -10.87
CA ARG A 168 -1.94 13.93 -10.06
C ARG A 168 -2.06 13.54 -8.60
N MET A 169 -0.93 13.50 -7.90
CA MET A 169 -0.90 13.30 -6.45
C MET A 169 -1.73 14.37 -5.75
N MET A 170 -2.44 13.97 -4.69
CA MET A 170 -3.19 14.86 -3.83
C MET A 170 -3.03 14.42 -2.38
N SER A 171 -3.16 15.35 -1.44
CA SER A 171 -3.18 15.00 -0.02
C SER A 171 -4.32 14.03 0.28
N CYS A 172 -4.02 12.97 1.03
CA CYS A 172 -5.02 11.98 1.39
C CYS A 172 -6.11 12.61 2.27
N PRO A 173 -7.40 12.52 1.90
CA PRO A 173 -8.47 13.11 2.69
C PRO A 173 -8.63 12.47 4.07
N ARG A 174 -8.38 11.16 4.16
CA ARG A 174 -8.44 10.40 5.41
C ARG A 174 -7.04 10.18 5.95
N ILE A 175 -6.78 10.65 7.17
CA ILE A 175 -5.51 10.47 7.87
C ILE A 175 -5.74 9.55 9.08
N SER A 176 -4.99 8.46 9.15
CA SER A 176 -4.98 7.56 10.29
C SER A 176 -4.32 8.21 11.50
N THR A 177 -4.92 8.04 12.68
CA THR A 177 -4.33 8.49 13.96
C THR A 177 -3.40 7.44 14.57
N SER A 178 -3.24 6.28 13.92
CA SER A 178 -2.48 5.14 14.44
C SER A 178 -1.00 5.43 14.73
N CYS A 179 -0.41 6.40 14.02
CA CYS A 179 0.99 6.78 14.16
C CYS A 179 1.23 7.92 15.18
N LYS A 180 0.22 8.24 16.01
CA LYS A 180 0.34 9.20 17.13
C LYS A 180 0.92 10.56 16.73
N PHE A 181 0.38 11.14 15.67
CA PHE A 181 0.70 12.51 15.26
C PHE A 181 0.48 13.51 16.41
N GLY A 182 1.29 14.56 16.47
CA GLY A 182 1.35 15.57 17.54
C GLY A 182 2.14 15.14 18.77
N THR A 183 2.87 14.01 18.72
CA THR A 183 3.60 13.46 19.87
C THR A 183 5.04 13.09 19.51
N ASN A 184 5.86 12.84 20.53
CA ASN A 184 7.23 12.33 20.35
C ASN A 184 7.28 10.79 20.28
N ALA A 185 6.15 10.12 20.01
CA ALA A 185 6.11 8.67 19.92
C ALA A 185 7.00 8.17 18.77
N GLY A 186 7.91 7.27 19.12
CA GLY A 186 8.82 6.66 18.15
C GLY A 186 8.13 5.55 17.34
N ILE A 187 8.20 5.66 16.02
CA ILE A 187 7.75 4.66 15.05
C ILE A 187 8.97 3.96 14.47
N MET A 188 9.07 2.65 14.69
CA MET A 188 10.10 1.80 14.12
C MET A 188 9.88 1.64 12.61
N PHE A 189 10.88 2.06 11.82
CA PHE A 189 10.98 1.69 10.42
C PHE A 189 11.90 0.47 10.33
N ARG A 190 11.31 -0.73 10.40
CA ARG A 190 12.06 -2.00 10.48
C ARG A 190 12.93 -2.27 9.26
N PRO A 191 14.18 -2.75 9.39
CA PRO A 191 15.03 -3.14 8.25
C PRO A 191 14.56 -4.43 7.58
#